data_AF-A0A482TD76-F1
#
_entry.id   AF-A0A482TD76-F1
#
_cell.length_a   1.000
_cell.length_b   1.000
_cell.length_c   1.000
_cell.angle_alpha   90.00
_cell.angle_beta   90.00
_cell.angle_gamma   90.00
#
_symmetry.space_group_name_H-M   'P 1'
#
loop_
_entity.id
_entity.type
_entity.pdbx_description
1 polymer ?
#
loop_
_entity_poly.entity_id
_entity_poly.type
_entity_poly.pdbx_seq_one_letter_code
_entity_poly.pdbx_strand_id
1 'polypeptide(L)'
;AMEKEKSDTQKKEQEAKDKKFKDGMVKADELEKEGKFREAWMKVPEITDYPEKADEIRKRKSELSNQFSSTGLFATEQPSV
;
A
#
# COMPACT_ATOMS: atom_id res chain seq x y z
N ALA A 1 6.28 12.17 33.51
CA ALA A 1 6.56 12.67 32.14
C ALA A 1 7.15 11.53 31.33
N MET A 2 6.34 10.79 30.57
CA MET A 2 6.75 9.58 29.82
C MET A 2 6.34 9.62 28.34
N GLU A 3 5.74 10.74 27.89
CA GLU A 3 5.27 10.91 26.49
C GLU A 3 6.39 11.33 25.52
N LYS A 4 7.47 11.95 26.01
CA LYS A 4 8.55 12.43 25.11
C LYS A 4 9.53 11.35 24.67
N GLU A 5 9.73 10.29 25.45
CA GLU A 5 10.73 9.26 25.14
C GLU A 5 10.20 8.20 24.15
N LYS A 6 8.89 7.93 24.15
CA LYS A 6 8.28 7.02 23.15
C LYS A 6 8.31 7.61 21.73
N SER A 7 8.23 8.92 21.61
CA SER A 7 8.17 9.60 20.32
C SER A 7 9.50 9.57 19.54
N ASP A 8 10.64 9.53 20.23
CA ASP A 8 11.96 9.55 19.58
C ASP A 8 12.33 8.18 18.97
N THR A 9 12.08 7.10 19.72
CA THR A 9 12.25 5.72 19.24
C THR A 9 11.28 5.40 18.10
N GLN A 10 10.03 5.87 18.22
CA GLN A 10 8.99 5.68 17.21
C GLN A 10 9.36 6.43 15.92
N LYS A 11 9.86 7.66 15.98
CA LYS A 11 10.34 8.40 14.80
C LYS A 11 11.48 7.69 14.06
N LYS A 12 12.45 7.14 14.78
CA LYS A 12 13.60 6.48 14.17
C LYS A 12 13.24 5.15 13.51
N GLU A 13 12.35 4.39 14.13
CA GLU A 13 11.82 3.15 13.54
C GLU A 13 10.88 3.45 12.36
N GLN A 14 10.09 4.52 12.48
CA GLN A 14 9.21 5.01 11.44
C GLN A 14 9.99 5.49 10.22
N GLU A 15 11.16 6.11 10.36
CA GLU A 15 11.98 6.54 9.21
C GLU A 15 12.53 5.34 8.41
N ALA A 16 13.02 4.30 9.09
CA ALA A 16 13.46 3.06 8.44
C ALA A 16 12.31 2.32 7.77
N LYS A 17 11.15 2.33 8.42
CA LYS A 17 9.88 1.82 7.90
C LYS A 17 9.41 2.63 6.68
N ASP A 18 9.42 3.95 6.74
CA ASP A 18 8.99 4.85 5.67
C ASP A 18 9.85 4.66 4.41
N LYS A 19 11.15 4.37 4.60
CA LYS A 19 12.05 4.01 3.50
C LYS A 19 11.65 2.72 2.80
N LYS A 20 11.33 1.66 3.55
CA LYS A 20 10.79 0.40 3.00
C LYS A 20 9.40 0.58 2.39
N PHE A 21 8.58 1.43 3.01
CA PHE A 21 7.25 1.76 2.52
C PHE A 21 7.33 2.43 1.15
N LYS A 22 8.15 3.47 1.02
CA LYS A 22 8.40 4.15 -0.26
C LYS A 22 8.98 3.20 -1.31
N ASP A 23 9.95 2.36 -0.96
CA ASP A 23 10.53 1.39 -1.91
C ASP A 23 9.48 0.36 -2.40
N GLY A 24 8.67 -0.18 -1.47
CA GLY A 24 7.56 -1.07 -1.80
C GLY A 24 6.48 -0.38 -2.64
N MET A 25 6.20 0.89 -2.36
CA MET A 25 5.20 1.68 -3.07
C MET A 25 5.66 2.10 -4.47
N VAL A 26 6.95 2.42 -4.67
CA VAL A 26 7.55 2.67 -5.99
C VAL A 26 7.53 1.39 -6.83
N LYS A 27 7.95 0.25 -6.26
CA LYS A 27 7.86 -1.05 -6.94
C LYS A 27 6.43 -1.41 -7.30
N ALA A 28 5.48 -1.12 -6.41
CA ALA A 28 4.07 -1.33 -6.69
C ALA A 28 3.59 -0.43 -7.84
N ASP A 29 4.00 0.83 -7.90
CA ASP A 29 3.62 1.77 -8.98
C ASP A 29 4.24 1.40 -10.34
N GLU A 30 5.50 0.94 -10.37
CA GLU A 30 6.14 0.41 -11.58
C GLU A 30 5.41 -0.84 -12.10
N LEU A 31 5.10 -1.78 -11.19
CA LEU A 31 4.36 -3.00 -11.54
C LEU A 31 2.91 -2.69 -11.94
N GLU A 32 2.27 -1.68 -11.33
CA GLU A 32 0.94 -1.18 -11.72
C GLU A 32 0.95 -0.69 -13.17
N LYS A 33 1.95 0.12 -13.54
CA LYS A 33 2.13 0.64 -14.89
C LYS A 33 2.47 -0.44 -15.92
N GLU A 34 3.19 -1.48 -15.51
CA GLU A 34 3.42 -2.68 -16.33
C GLU A 34 2.17 -3.57 -16.48
N GLY A 35 1.09 -3.30 -15.75
CA GLY A 35 -0.11 -4.14 -15.72
C GLY A 35 0.00 -5.37 -14.80
N LYS A 36 1.08 -5.47 -14.02
CA LYS A 36 1.33 -6.51 -13.00
C LYS A 36 0.77 -6.11 -11.64
N PHE A 37 -0.48 -5.67 -11.62
CA PHE A 37 -1.13 -5.17 -10.41
C PHE A 37 -1.17 -6.17 -9.24
N ARG A 38 -1.18 -7.48 -9.53
CA ARG A 38 -1.15 -8.53 -8.49
C ARG A 38 0.23 -8.60 -7.81
N GLU A 39 1.31 -8.48 -8.58
CA GLU A 39 2.66 -8.38 -8.04
C GLU A 39 2.88 -7.03 -7.35
N ALA A 40 2.31 -5.95 -7.91
CA ALA A 40 2.30 -4.64 -7.27
C ALA A 40 1.66 -4.71 -5.88
N TRP A 41 0.48 -5.33 -5.76
CA TRP A 41 -0.22 -5.51 -4.50
C TRP A 41 0.57 -6.32 -3.46
N MET A 42 1.38 -7.29 -3.90
CA MET A 42 2.31 -8.03 -3.04
C MET A 42 3.54 -7.21 -2.63
N LYS A 43 3.95 -6.22 -3.45
CA LYS A 43 5.03 -5.28 -3.12
C LYS A 43 4.57 -4.13 -2.24
N VAL A 44 3.27 -3.80 -2.23
CA VAL A 44 2.72 -2.85 -1.27
C VAL A 44 2.93 -3.40 0.15
N PRO A 45 3.60 -2.65 1.02
CA PRO A 45 3.81 -3.04 2.42
C PRO A 45 2.47 -3.25 3.14
N GLU A 46 2.42 -4.15 4.12
CA GLU A 46 1.16 -4.48 4.80
C GLU A 46 0.89 -3.66 6.05
N ILE A 47 -0.39 -3.51 6.35
CA ILE A 47 -0.91 -2.82 7.54
C ILE A 47 -0.35 -3.41 8.84
N THR A 48 -0.06 -4.70 8.83
CA THR A 48 0.54 -5.45 9.95
C THR A 48 1.97 -5.03 10.23
N ASP A 49 2.74 -4.70 9.19
CA ASP A 49 4.13 -4.23 9.31
C ASP A 49 4.20 -2.72 9.59
N TYR A 50 3.18 -1.97 9.15
CA TYR A 50 3.11 -0.52 9.27
C TYR A 50 1.74 -0.07 9.80
N PRO A 51 1.40 -0.36 11.07
CA PRO A 51 0.13 0.07 11.66
C PRO A 51 -0.01 1.60 11.69
N GLU A 52 1.10 2.34 11.68
CA GLU A 52 1.10 3.81 11.65
C GLU A 52 0.81 4.39 10.26
N LYS A 53 1.01 3.61 9.20
CA LYS A 53 0.67 3.94 7.80
C LYS A 53 -0.54 3.13 7.33
N ALA A 54 -1.31 2.61 8.26
CA ALA A 54 -2.37 1.65 7.99
C ALA A 54 -3.39 2.18 6.98
N ASP A 55 -3.84 3.41 7.18
CA ASP A 55 -4.80 4.07 6.30
C ASP A 55 -4.25 4.30 4.89
N GLU A 56 -3.00 4.76 4.75
CA GLU A 56 -2.32 4.93 3.46
C GLU A 56 -2.19 3.59 2.71
N ILE A 57 -1.70 2.55 3.40
CA ILE A 57 -1.54 1.20 2.84
C ILE A 57 -2.86 0.63 2.39
N ARG A 58 -3.89 0.72 3.25
CA ARG A 58 -5.21 0.16 2.95
C ARG A 58 -5.80 0.84 1.71
N LYS A 59 -5.67 2.16 1.62
CA LYS A 59 -6.14 2.93 0.46
C LYS A 59 -5.41 2.51 -0.82
N ARG A 60 -4.07 2.43 -0.77
CA ARG A 60 -3.24 2.00 -1.91
C ARG A 60 -3.50 0.55 -2.33
N LYS A 61 -3.57 -0.39 -1.37
CA LYS A 61 -3.93 -1.79 -1.63
C LYS A 61 -5.33 -1.90 -2.23
N SER A 62 -6.31 -1.12 -1.76
CA SER A 62 -7.66 -1.11 -2.31
C SER A 62 -7.70 -0.49 -3.71
N GLU A 63 -6.95 0.58 -4.01
CA GLU A 63 -6.85 1.16 -5.35
C GLU A 63 -6.22 0.17 -6.33
N LEU A 64 -5.09 -0.44 -5.98
CA LEU A 64 -4.46 -1.50 -6.77
C LEU A 64 -5.39 -2.69 -6.96
N SER A 65 -6.09 -3.10 -5.89
CA SER A 65 -7.07 -4.17 -5.94
C SER A 65 -8.21 -3.86 -6.90
N ASN A 66 -8.74 -2.64 -6.86
CA ASN A 66 -9.78 -2.20 -7.77
C ASN A 66 -9.27 -2.09 -9.21
N GLN A 67 -8.07 -1.56 -9.44
CA GLN A 67 -7.44 -1.48 -10.76
C GLN A 67 -7.25 -2.86 -11.40
N PHE A 68 -6.80 -3.85 -10.64
CA PHE A 68 -6.65 -5.21 -11.17
C PHE A 68 -7.97 -5.98 -11.26
N SER A 69 -8.90 -5.75 -10.33
CA SER A 69 -10.22 -6.36 -10.39
C SER A 69 -11.05 -5.77 -11.54
N SER A 70 -10.83 -4.48 -11.84
CA SER A 70 -11.40 -3.77 -12.97
C SER A 70 -10.77 -4.14 -14.32
N THR A 71 -9.55 -4.68 -14.34
CA THR A 71 -8.88 -5.11 -15.58
C THR A 71 -8.94 -6.62 -15.77
N GLY A 72 -9.16 -7.38 -14.70
CA GLY A 72 -9.31 -8.83 -14.72
C GLY A 72 -10.72 -9.28 -15.06
N LEU A 73 -11.02 -9.44 -16.34
CA LEU A 73 -12.08 -10.29 -16.93
C LEU A 73 -13.55 -10.20 -16.41
N PHE A 74 -13.87 -9.41 -15.38
CA PHE A 74 -15.22 -9.19 -14.84
C PHE A 74 -15.69 -7.73 -14.92
N ALA A 75 -14.88 -6.83 -15.49
CA ALA A 75 -15.34 -5.50 -15.91
C ALA A 75 -16.01 -5.51 -17.28
N THR A 76 -16.47 -6.67 -17.75
CA THR A 76 -17.54 -6.73 -18.76
C THR A 76 -18.86 -6.50 -18.02
N GLU A 77 -19.40 -5.30 -18.18
CA GLU A 77 -20.81 -4.97 -17.95
C GLU A 77 -21.30 -5.11 -16.49
N GLN A 78 -21.24 -3.99 -15.75
CA GLN A 78 -22.43 -3.61 -14.97
C GLN A 78 -23.43 -3.03 -15.98
N PRO A 79 -24.47 -3.77 -16.43
CA PRO A 79 -25.60 -3.11 -17.03
C PRO A 79 -26.28 -2.34 -15.90
N SER A 80 -26.20 -1.02 -15.99
CA SER A 80 -27.15 -0.14 -15.33
C SER A 80 -28.54 -0.53 -15.83
N VAL A 81 -29.27 -1.35 -15.08
CA VAL A 81 -30.72 -1.58 -15.22
C VAL A 81 -31.40 -1.36 -13.88
#